data_AF-A0A8D8ZY62-F1
#
_entry.id   AF-A0A8D8ZY62-F1
#
_cell.length_a   1.000
_cell.length_b   1.000
_cell.length_c   1.000
_cell.angle_alpha   90.00
_cell.angle_beta   90.00
_cell.angle_gamma   90.00
#
_symmetry.space_group_name_H-M   'P 1'
#
loop_
_entity.id
_entity.type
_entity.pdbx_description
1 polymer ?
#
loop_
_entity_poly.entity_id
_entity_poly.type
_entity_poly.pdbx_seq_one_letter_code
_entity_poly.pdbx_strand_id
1 'polypeptide(L)'
;CVVLTILFFGACESIRVKRQEETSTKKEESFEHELGKDKDAGERIRLICDILQDLRRLNTMAVKAVNTGMIILGGGVIKHHICNANLMRNGADYAVFINTASEFDGSDSGARPDEAKSWGKIKRDATPVKIYADATLVFPLLVAETFAKHVKSDVIK
;
A
#
# COMPACT_ATOMS: atom_id res chain seq x y z
N CYS A 1 2.94 -19.52 -5.95
CA CYS A 1 1.94 -18.50 -5.58
C CYS A 1 2.50 -17.54 -4.54
N VAL A 2 3.40 -16.64 -4.94
CA VAL A 2 3.70 -15.45 -4.13
C VAL A 2 2.59 -14.47 -4.47
N VAL A 3 1.72 -14.16 -3.51
CA VAL A 3 0.79 -13.02 -3.68
C VAL A 3 1.67 -11.79 -3.62
N LEU A 4 2.18 -11.41 -4.79
CA LEU A 4 2.89 -10.18 -5.00
C LEU A 4 1.87 -9.07 -4.90
N THR A 5 1.65 -8.56 -3.69
CA THR A 5 0.87 -7.35 -3.49
C THR A 5 1.74 -6.16 -3.90
N ILE A 6 2.01 -6.02 -5.21
CA ILE A 6 2.16 -4.68 -5.77
C ILE A 6 0.73 -4.13 -5.75
N LEU A 7 0.36 -3.48 -4.65
CA LEU A 7 -0.82 -2.62 -4.60
C LEU A 7 -0.54 -1.43 -5.52
N PHE A 8 -0.60 -1.66 -6.84
CA PHE A 8 -1.14 -0.65 -7.73
C PHE A 8 -2.53 -0.35 -7.18
N PHE A 9 -2.85 0.92 -7.05
CA PHE A 9 -4.10 1.49 -6.57
C PHE A 9 -5.28 1.08 -7.48
N GLY A 10 -5.57 -0.22 -7.56
CA GLY A 10 -6.49 -0.85 -8.51
C GLY A 10 -7.64 -1.59 -7.84
N ALA A 11 -7.81 -1.45 -6.53
CA ALA A 11 -8.90 -2.06 -5.78
C ALA A 11 -9.69 -1.00 -5.00
N CYS A 12 -10.07 0.11 -5.64
CA CYS A 12 -11.16 0.95 -5.16
C CYS A 12 -12.45 0.54 -5.90
N GLU A 13 -12.92 -0.69 -5.66
CA GLU A 13 -14.13 -1.23 -6.29
C GLU A 13 -15.36 -1.10 -5.37
N SER A 14 -15.39 -0.13 -4.46
CA SER A 14 -16.53 0.09 -3.56
C SER A 14 -16.79 1.55 -3.26
N ILE A 15 -16.96 2.35 -4.30
CA ILE A 15 -17.79 3.56 -4.19
C ILE A 15 -19.25 3.08 -4.24
N ARG A 16 -19.82 2.76 -3.09
CA ARG A 16 -21.25 2.47 -2.97
C ARG A 16 -21.94 3.74 -2.47
N VAL A 17 -22.65 4.42 -3.37
CA VAL A 17 -23.43 5.62 -3.07
C VAL A 17 -24.46 5.27 -2.00
N LYS A 18 -24.26 5.80 -0.79
CA LYS A 18 -25.25 5.77 0.28
C LYS A 18 -25.64 7.21 0.62
N ARG A 19 -26.87 7.39 1.08
CA ARG A 19 -27.41 8.68 1.52
C ARG A 19 -27.18 8.77 3.02
N GLN A 20 -26.36 9.71 3.50
CA GLN A 20 -26.27 9.98 4.94
C GLN A 20 -25.86 11.42 5.28
N GLU A 21 -26.41 11.88 6.41
CA GLU A 21 -26.24 13.18 7.05
C GLU A 21 -24.87 13.33 7.73
N GLU A 22 -24.50 14.59 7.94
CA GLU A 22 -23.16 15.13 8.20
C GLU A 22 -22.42 14.61 9.44
N THR A 23 -21.09 14.46 9.32
CA THR A 23 -20.10 14.95 10.28
C THR A 23 -18.73 15.10 9.60
N SER A 24 -18.08 16.23 9.88
CA SER A 24 -16.92 16.77 9.14
C SER A 24 -15.58 16.33 9.74
N THR A 25 -14.64 15.86 8.92
CA THR A 25 -13.19 15.96 9.17
C THR A 25 -12.39 16.03 7.86
N LYS A 26 -11.26 16.74 7.93
CA LYS A 26 -10.56 17.51 6.89
C LYS A 26 -9.95 16.66 5.75
N LYS A 27 -10.04 17.16 4.52
CA LYS A 27 -9.79 16.48 3.23
C LYS A 27 -8.46 16.87 2.56
N GLU A 28 -7.94 15.96 1.74
CA GLU A 28 -6.91 16.21 0.72
C GLU A 28 -7.51 17.08 -0.41
N GLU A 29 -6.83 18.20 -0.72
CA GLU A 29 -7.43 19.35 -1.43
C GLU A 29 -7.51 19.21 -2.96
N SER A 30 -6.96 18.16 -3.59
CA SER A 30 -6.94 18.03 -5.06
C SER A 30 -8.15 17.31 -5.65
N PHE A 31 -8.64 16.26 -5.00
CA PHE A 31 -9.78 15.46 -5.48
C PHE A 31 -11.13 16.13 -5.20
N GLU A 32 -11.21 16.86 -4.08
CA GLU A 32 -12.34 17.70 -3.68
C GLU A 32 -12.69 18.78 -4.71
N HIS A 33 -11.67 19.39 -5.31
CA HIS A 33 -11.84 20.51 -6.21
C HIS A 33 -12.44 20.09 -7.55
N GLU A 34 -12.20 18.86 -7.98
CA GLU A 34 -12.81 18.28 -9.17
C GLU A 34 -14.28 17.90 -8.93
N LEU A 35 -14.59 17.36 -7.74
CA LEU A 35 -15.96 17.13 -7.26
C LEU A 35 -16.77 18.42 -7.02
N GLY A 36 -16.09 19.57 -6.93
CA GLY A 36 -16.71 20.88 -6.70
C GLY A 36 -17.11 21.65 -7.97
N LYS A 37 -16.84 21.12 -9.17
CA LYS A 37 -17.11 21.80 -10.45
C LYS A 37 -18.54 21.62 -10.97
N ASP A 38 -19.28 20.63 -10.49
CA ASP A 38 -20.68 20.40 -10.86
C ASP A 38 -21.62 21.26 -10.01
N LYS A 39 -21.69 22.57 -10.28
CA LYS A 39 -22.53 23.51 -9.51
C LYS A 39 -23.94 23.74 -10.08
N ASP A 40 -24.27 23.19 -11.24
CA ASP A 40 -25.52 23.52 -11.95
C ASP A 40 -26.36 22.28 -12.34
N ALA A 41 -26.89 21.54 -11.35
CA ALA A 41 -28.10 20.72 -11.50
C ALA A 41 -28.58 20.22 -10.14
N GLY A 42 -29.90 20.12 -9.95
CA GLY A 42 -30.53 19.67 -8.72
C GLY A 42 -30.11 18.27 -8.25
N GLU A 43 -30.17 18.08 -6.93
CA GLU A 43 -29.84 16.89 -6.15
C GLU A 43 -28.33 16.58 -6.00
N ARG A 44 -27.73 17.04 -4.89
CA ARG A 44 -26.33 16.75 -4.56
C ARG A 44 -26.13 15.27 -4.24
N ILE A 45 -25.61 14.51 -5.19
CA ILE A 45 -25.10 13.15 -4.94
C ILE A 45 -23.82 13.29 -4.11
N ARG A 46 -23.92 13.09 -2.80
CA ARG A 46 -22.75 13.04 -1.91
C ARG A 46 -22.09 11.67 -2.04
N LEU A 47 -20.84 11.62 -2.47
CA LEU A 47 -20.04 10.40 -2.43
C LEU A 47 -19.73 10.05 -0.96
N ILE A 48 -20.09 8.84 -0.54
CA ILE A 48 -19.70 8.31 0.76
C ILE A 48 -18.51 7.37 0.55
N CYS A 49 -17.38 7.71 1.19
CA CYS A 49 -16.18 6.89 1.21
C CYS A 49 -16.15 6.07 2.50
N ASP A 50 -16.33 4.75 2.39
CA ASP A 50 -16.24 3.83 3.52
C ASP A 50 -14.86 3.19 3.62
N ILE A 51 -13.99 3.83 4.41
CA ILE A 51 -12.59 3.39 4.63
C ILE A 51 -12.54 2.11 5.48
N LEU A 52 -13.56 1.85 6.32
CA LEU A 52 -13.57 0.66 7.19
C LEU A 52 -13.77 -0.61 6.38
N GLN A 53 -14.55 -0.54 5.30
CA GLN A 53 -14.73 -1.67 4.39
C GLN A 53 -13.41 -2.06 3.72
N ASP A 54 -12.62 -1.08 3.26
CA ASP A 54 -11.33 -1.33 2.62
C ASP A 54 -10.28 -1.83 3.60
N LEU A 55 -10.21 -1.25 4.81
CA LEU A 55 -9.32 -1.75 5.87
C LEU A 55 -9.62 -3.22 6.21
N ARG A 56 -10.91 -3.58 6.33
CA ARG A 56 -11.33 -4.96 6.58
C ARG A 56 -10.91 -5.91 5.46
N ARG A 57 -11.06 -5.49 4.20
CA ARG A 57 -10.66 -6.29 3.03
C ARG A 57 -9.15 -6.53 3.00
N LEU A 58 -8.36 -5.48 3.19
CA LEU A 58 -6.91 -5.57 3.19
C LEU A 58 -6.39 -6.51 4.29
N ASN A 59 -6.88 -6.33 5.52
CA ASN A 59 -6.49 -7.19 6.64
C ASN A 59 -6.91 -8.65 6.43
N THR A 60 -8.13 -8.87 5.92
CA THR A 60 -8.61 -10.23 5.62
C THR A 60 -7.77 -10.91 4.53
N MET A 61 -7.33 -10.16 3.52
CA MET A 61 -6.44 -10.66 2.46
C MET A 61 -5.08 -11.08 3.03
N ALA A 62 -4.49 -10.25 3.91
CA ALA A 62 -3.22 -10.56 4.54
C ALA A 62 -3.30 -11.80 5.45
N VAL A 63 -4.36 -11.93 6.26
CA VAL A 63 -4.55 -13.06 7.18
C VAL A 63 -4.77 -14.38 6.43
N LYS A 64 -5.49 -14.36 5.30
CA LYS A 64 -5.77 -15.57 4.52
C LYS A 64 -4.59 -16.04 3.65
N ALA A 65 -3.55 -15.22 3.48
CA ALA A 65 -2.41 -15.55 2.63
C ALA A 65 -1.41 -16.49 3.32
N VAL A 66 -1.05 -17.58 2.64
CA VAL A 66 -0.05 -18.57 3.12
C VAL A 66 1.34 -17.92 3.26
N ASN A 67 1.77 -17.18 2.24
CA ASN A 67 3.00 -16.41 2.22
C ASN A 67 2.70 -14.99 1.71
N THR A 68 3.34 -13.99 2.30
CA THR A 68 3.17 -12.57 1.88
C THR A 68 4.52 -11.92 1.59
N GLY A 69 4.54 -11.15 0.51
CA GLY A 69 5.67 -10.32 0.13
C GLY A 69 5.23 -8.86 -0.01
N MET A 70 6.04 -7.94 0.49
CA MET A 70 5.81 -6.51 0.39
C MET A 70 6.91 -5.86 -0.44
N ILE A 71 6.53 -5.10 -1.47
CA ILE A 71 7.43 -4.18 -2.18
C ILE A 71 6.85 -2.78 -2.01
N ILE A 72 7.54 -1.92 -1.26
CA ILE A 72 7.06 -0.58 -0.92
C ILE A 72 7.97 0.45 -1.57
N LEU A 73 7.38 1.29 -2.40
CA LEU A 73 8.03 2.43 -3.04
C LEU A 73 7.64 3.69 -2.27
N GLY A 74 8.63 4.35 -1.66
CA GLY A 74 8.43 5.53 -0.82
C GLY A 74 8.15 5.20 0.66
N GLY A 75 7.32 6.02 1.30
CA GLY A 75 7.05 5.99 2.74
C GLY A 75 5.63 6.44 3.09
N GLY A 76 5.44 6.92 4.31
CA GLY A 76 4.18 7.49 4.79
C GLY A 76 3.08 6.46 5.00
N VAL A 77 1.84 6.87 4.72
CA VAL A 77 0.63 6.07 4.99
C VAL A 77 0.67 4.72 4.28
N ILE A 78 1.18 4.67 3.04
CA ILE A 78 1.25 3.44 2.24
C ILE A 78 2.14 2.41 2.94
N LYS A 79 3.34 2.83 3.42
CA LYS A 79 4.25 1.94 4.15
C LYS A 79 3.58 1.40 5.41
N HIS A 80 3.03 2.30 6.22
CA HIS A 80 2.43 1.91 7.49
C HIS A 80 1.22 1.00 7.31
N HIS A 81 0.33 1.31 6.36
CA HIS A 81 -0.92 0.60 6.16
C HIS A 81 -0.70 -0.84 5.67
N ILE A 82 0.22 -1.06 4.73
CA ILE A 82 0.58 -2.39 4.25
C ILE A 82 1.30 -3.20 5.34
N CYS A 83 2.21 -2.58 6.08
CA CYS A 83 2.87 -3.23 7.21
C CYS A 83 1.88 -3.62 8.32
N ASN A 84 0.91 -2.76 8.61
CA ASN A 84 -0.11 -3.02 9.64
C ASN A 84 -1.08 -4.13 9.22
N ALA A 85 -1.41 -4.25 7.94
CA ALA A 85 -2.18 -5.40 7.46
C ALA A 85 -1.43 -6.72 7.68
N ASN A 86 -0.11 -6.71 7.46
CA ASN A 86 0.74 -7.88 7.69
C ASN A 86 1.05 -8.14 9.16
N LEU A 87 0.86 -7.17 10.05
CA LEU A 87 0.90 -7.40 11.49
C LEU A 87 -0.18 -8.40 11.94
N MET A 88 -1.37 -8.35 11.32
CA MET A 88 -2.50 -9.24 11.65
C MET A 88 -2.22 -10.73 11.36
N ARG A 89 -1.20 -11.03 10.54
CA ARG A 89 -0.74 -12.39 10.23
C ARG A 89 0.60 -12.76 10.89
N ASN A 90 1.02 -12.00 11.90
CA ASN A 90 2.30 -12.16 12.59
C ASN A 90 3.53 -11.91 11.70
N GLY A 91 3.40 -10.98 10.75
CA GLY A 91 4.50 -10.45 9.95
C GLY A 91 4.54 -10.95 8.52
N ALA A 92 5.14 -10.14 7.64
CA ALA A 92 5.42 -10.52 6.24
C ALA A 92 6.65 -11.43 6.12
N ASP A 93 6.64 -12.32 5.12
CA ASP A 93 7.74 -13.26 4.85
C ASP A 93 8.87 -12.60 4.05
N TYR A 94 8.53 -11.68 3.16
CA TYR A 94 9.48 -10.92 2.35
C TYR A 94 9.14 -9.43 2.37
N ALA A 95 10.16 -8.57 2.43
CA ALA A 95 9.96 -7.13 2.38
C ALA A 95 11.10 -6.43 1.65
N VAL A 96 10.76 -5.59 0.67
CA VAL A 96 11.67 -4.72 -0.06
C VAL A 96 11.16 -3.30 0.04
N PHE A 97 11.98 -2.40 0.59
CA PHE A 97 11.68 -0.97 0.71
C PHE A 97 12.60 -0.19 -0.22
N ILE A 98 12.03 0.67 -1.06
CA ILE A 98 12.78 1.60 -1.91
C ILE A 98 12.34 2.99 -1.51
N ASN A 99 13.19 3.71 -0.79
CA ASN A 99 12.87 5.08 -0.39
C ASN A 99 14.13 5.92 -0.20
N THR A 100 13.93 7.24 -0.18
CA THR A 100 14.98 8.23 0.05
C THR A 100 15.04 8.70 1.52
N ALA A 101 14.09 8.25 2.34
CA ALA A 101 13.94 8.70 3.72
C ALA A 101 15.00 8.07 4.64
N SER A 102 15.61 8.93 5.46
CA SER A 102 16.62 8.54 6.43
C SER A 102 16.00 8.35 7.81
N GLU A 103 16.69 7.61 8.67
CA GLU A 103 16.21 7.23 10.00
C GLU A 103 16.40 8.29 11.08
N PHE A 104 17.20 9.33 10.81
CA PHE A 104 17.60 10.32 11.82
C PHE A 104 16.41 11.09 12.41
N ASP A 105 15.31 11.20 11.66
CA ASP A 105 14.11 11.92 12.03
C ASP A 105 13.13 11.08 12.87
N GLY A 106 13.43 9.79 13.09
CA GLY A 106 12.56 8.87 13.81
C GLY A 106 11.21 8.62 13.14
N SER A 107 11.09 8.91 11.84
CA SER A 107 9.83 8.74 11.11
C SER A 107 9.59 7.29 10.70
N ASP A 108 8.32 6.84 10.68
CA ASP A 108 7.97 5.51 10.13
C ASP A 108 8.37 5.42 8.65
N SER A 109 8.36 6.52 7.90
CA SER A 109 8.86 6.58 6.52
C SER A 109 10.34 6.19 6.42
N GLY A 110 11.18 6.77 7.28
CA GLY A 110 12.62 6.55 7.36
C GLY A 110 13.04 5.27 8.07
N ALA A 111 12.14 4.67 8.88
CA ALA A 111 12.41 3.50 9.70
C ALA A 111 13.10 2.34 8.95
N ARG A 112 14.13 1.77 9.58
CA ARG A 112 14.82 0.57 9.08
C ARG A 112 13.86 -0.64 9.11
N PRO A 113 14.06 -1.63 8.23
CA PRO A 113 13.25 -2.85 8.27
C PRO A 113 13.35 -3.61 9.60
N ASP A 114 14.45 -3.46 10.34
CA ASP A 114 14.63 -4.06 11.65
C ASP A 114 13.68 -3.50 12.71
N GLU A 115 13.25 -2.23 12.57
CA GLU A 115 12.19 -1.68 13.40
C GLU A 115 10.86 -2.36 13.08
N ALA A 116 10.54 -2.56 11.81
CA ALA A 116 9.33 -3.30 11.44
C ALA A 116 9.34 -4.76 11.95
N LYS A 117 10.52 -5.38 12.10
CA LYS A 117 10.66 -6.69 12.78
C LYS A 117 10.37 -6.63 14.27
N SER A 118 10.77 -5.56 14.97
CA SER A 118 10.55 -5.44 16.42
C SER A 118 9.05 -5.37 16.76
N TRP A 119 8.26 -4.73 15.89
CA TRP A 119 6.80 -4.67 16.00
C TRP A 119 6.07 -5.94 15.55
N GLY A 120 6.74 -6.88 14.88
CA GLY A 120 6.09 -8.04 14.27
C GLY A 120 5.36 -7.73 12.96
N LYS A 121 5.60 -6.56 12.35
CA LYS A 121 5.11 -6.20 11.00
C LYS A 121 5.82 -7.02 9.91
N ILE A 122 7.08 -7.40 10.17
CA ILE A 122 7.89 -8.34 9.37
C ILE A 122 8.26 -9.51 10.26
N LYS A 123 8.28 -10.74 9.73
CA LYS A 123 8.70 -11.89 10.52
C LYS A 123 10.19 -11.81 10.89
N ARG A 124 10.57 -12.45 11.99
CA ARG A 124 11.96 -12.42 12.48
C ARG A 124 12.93 -13.18 11.57
N ASP A 125 12.45 -14.25 10.94
CA ASP A 125 13.16 -15.10 9.97
C ASP A 125 13.24 -14.50 8.57
N ALA A 126 12.48 -13.44 8.29
CA ALA A 126 12.50 -12.77 7.00
C ALA A 126 13.84 -12.05 6.73
N THR A 127 14.19 -11.91 5.46
CA THR A 127 15.36 -11.18 4.96
C THR A 127 14.94 -9.87 4.28
N PRO A 128 14.56 -8.84 5.05
CA PRO A 128 14.11 -7.59 4.46
C PRO A 128 15.29 -6.77 3.90
N VAL A 129 15.03 -6.02 2.84
CA VAL A 129 16.03 -5.15 2.20
C VAL A 129 15.48 -3.73 2.07
N LYS A 130 16.29 -2.73 2.43
CA LYS A 130 15.99 -1.31 2.19
C LYS A 130 17.03 -0.74 1.23
N ILE A 131 16.56 -0.16 0.13
CA ILE A 131 17.37 0.51 -0.88
C ILE A 131 17.18 2.02 -0.71
N TYR A 132 18.28 2.71 -0.43
CA TYR A 132 18.34 4.17 -0.30
C TYR A 132 18.51 4.80 -1.69
N ALA A 133 17.42 4.93 -2.43
CA ALA A 133 17.43 5.50 -3.78
C ALA A 133 16.03 5.97 -4.16
N ASP A 134 15.96 6.79 -5.21
CA ASP A 134 14.70 7.14 -5.84
C ASP A 134 14.09 5.92 -6.55
N ALA A 135 12.79 5.70 -6.36
CA ALA A 135 12.04 4.63 -6.98
C ALA A 135 12.05 4.73 -8.51
N THR A 136 12.08 5.94 -9.08
CA THR A 136 12.10 6.15 -10.53
C THR A 136 13.33 5.54 -11.22
N LEU A 137 14.46 5.47 -10.52
CA LEU A 137 15.71 4.92 -11.03
C LEU A 137 15.80 3.40 -10.82
N VAL A 138 15.47 2.95 -9.60
CA VAL A 138 15.71 1.55 -9.20
C VAL A 138 14.56 0.64 -9.58
N PHE A 139 13.32 1.11 -9.53
CA PHE A 139 12.16 0.25 -9.77
C PHE A 139 12.11 -0.32 -11.19
N PRO A 140 12.38 0.43 -12.27
CA PRO A 140 12.43 -0.13 -13.63
C PRO A 140 13.49 -1.23 -13.78
N LEU A 141 14.66 -1.04 -13.16
CA LEU A 141 15.74 -2.04 -13.17
C LEU A 141 15.35 -3.31 -12.40
N LEU A 142 14.72 -3.14 -11.23
CA LEU A 142 14.21 -4.26 -10.44
C LEU A 142 13.18 -5.06 -11.25
N VAL A 143 12.25 -4.39 -11.92
CA VAL A 143 11.24 -5.04 -12.77
C VAL A 143 11.87 -5.76 -13.95
N ALA A 144 12.87 -5.15 -14.60
CA ALA A 144 13.59 -5.75 -15.73
C ALA A 144 14.31 -7.05 -15.36
N GLU A 145 14.91 -7.10 -14.16
CA GLU A 145 15.68 -8.26 -13.70
C GLU A 145 14.84 -9.34 -13.00
N THR A 146 13.65 -9.01 -12.52
CA THR A 146 12.78 -9.96 -11.78
C THR A 146 11.52 -10.32 -12.59
N PHE A 147 10.51 -9.45 -12.58
CA PHE A 147 9.20 -9.72 -13.18
C PHE A 147 9.27 -9.95 -14.68
N ALA A 148 10.04 -9.14 -15.41
CA ALA A 148 10.13 -9.27 -16.87
C ALA A 148 10.81 -10.58 -17.29
N LYS A 149 11.82 -11.05 -16.56
CA LYS A 149 12.47 -12.36 -16.81
C LYS A 149 11.56 -13.52 -16.45
N HIS A 150 10.80 -13.40 -15.36
CA HIS A 150 9.86 -14.44 -14.95
C HIS A 150 8.78 -14.67 -16.02
N VAL A 151 8.13 -13.59 -16.49
CA VAL A 151 7.10 -13.68 -17.54
C VAL A 151 7.67 -14.27 -18.84
N LYS A 152 8.85 -13.84 -19.28
CA LYS A 152 9.48 -14.43 -20.49
C LYS A 152 9.78 -15.92 -20.33
N SER A 153 10.19 -16.35 -19.14
CA SER A 153 10.49 -17.77 -18.87
C SER A 153 9.23 -18.64 -18.87
N ASP A 154 8.09 -18.09 -18.47
CA ASP A 154 6.80 -18.79 -18.45
C ASP A 154 6.17 -18.90 -19.85
N VAL A 155 6.49 -17.98 -20.76
CA VAL A 155 6.02 -18.02 -22.17
C VAL A 155 6.85 -18.97 -23.04
N ILE A 156 8.08 -19.29 -22.64
CA ILE A 156 8.99 -20.18 -23.40
C ILE A 156 8.81 -21.66 -22.98
N LYS A 157 8.02 -21.94 -21.92
CA LYS A 157 7.62 -23.29 -21.52
C LYS A 157 6.29 -23.68 -22.12
#